data_AF-A0A959EU30-F1
#
_entry.id   AF-A0A959EU30-F1
#
_cell.length_a   1.000
_cell.length_b   1.000
_cell.length_c   1.000
_cell.angle_alpha   90.00
_cell.angle_beta   90.00
_cell.angle_gamma   90.00
#
_symmetry.space_group_name_H-M   'P 1'
#
loop_
_entity.id
_entity.type
_entity.pdbx_description
1 polymer ?
#
loop_
_entity_poly.entity_id
_entity_poly.type
_entity_poly.pdbx_seq_one_letter_code
_entity_poly.pdbx_strand_id
1 'polypeptide(L)'
;MQPEIESPLEELAAKLDRSKNYIINQAIKEFIERQSVEDSRWSETLEALTSIKSGASLPEEEVNAWLESWGSGEELSPPGK
;
A
#
# COMPACT_ATOMS: atom_id res chain seq x y z
N MET A 1 -17.17 -19.55 18.75
CA MET A 1 -16.54 -18.20 18.71
C MET A 1 -17.36 -17.28 19.60
N GLN A 2 -17.05 -15.98 19.69
CA GLN A 2 -17.96 -15.07 20.42
C GLN A 2 -19.31 -14.98 19.65
N PRO A 3 -20.48 -14.95 20.33
CA PRO A 3 -21.79 -14.99 19.68
C PRO A 3 -21.99 -13.92 18.59
N GLU A 4 -21.40 -12.75 18.78
CA GLU A 4 -21.43 -11.62 17.84
C GLU A 4 -20.73 -11.90 16.51
N ILE A 5 -19.84 -12.90 16.44
CA ILE A 5 -19.20 -13.33 15.19
C ILE A 5 -19.84 -14.62 14.66
N GLU A 6 -20.27 -15.52 15.55
CA GLU A 6 -20.78 -16.84 15.17
C GLU A 6 -22.04 -16.75 14.30
N SER A 7 -23.08 -16.01 14.74
CA SER A 7 -24.33 -15.92 13.98
C SER A 7 -24.16 -15.22 12.61
N PRO A 8 -23.47 -14.07 12.51
CA PRO A 8 -23.20 -13.47 11.20
C PRO A 8 -22.36 -14.36 10.29
N LEU A 9 -21.42 -15.12 10.84
CA LEU A 9 -20.59 -16.04 10.07
C LEU A 9 -21.40 -17.23 9.53
N GLU A 10 -22.37 -17.75 10.29
CA GLU A 10 -23.29 -18.79 9.83
C GLU A 10 -24.18 -18.29 8.68
N GLU A 11 -24.77 -17.11 8.83
CA GLU A 11 -25.57 -16.47 7.77
C GLU A 11 -24.75 -16.23 6.50
N LEU A 12 -23.52 -15.74 6.66
CA LEU A 12 -22.60 -15.50 5.54
C LEU A 12 -22.18 -16.81 4.86
N ALA A 13 -21.87 -17.85 5.63
CA ALA A 13 -21.54 -19.18 5.12
C ALA A 13 -22.69 -19.75 4.28
N ALA A 14 -23.93 -19.68 4.78
CA ALA A 14 -25.11 -20.11 4.06
C ALA A 14 -25.34 -19.29 2.77
N LYS A 15 -25.20 -17.95 2.85
CA LYS A 15 -25.38 -17.05 1.71
C LYS A 15 -24.36 -17.29 0.59
N LEU A 16 -23.11 -17.57 0.95
CA LEU A 16 -22.00 -17.73 0.00
C LEU A 16 -21.84 -19.18 -0.49
N ASP A 17 -22.62 -20.13 0.04
CA ASP A 17 -22.43 -21.57 -0.17
C ASP A 17 -20.99 -22.02 0.12
N ARG A 18 -20.47 -21.58 1.28
CA ARG A 18 -19.11 -21.87 1.74
C ARG A 18 -19.13 -22.31 3.20
N SER A 19 -18.15 -23.14 3.58
CA SER A 19 -17.99 -23.51 4.99
C SER A 19 -17.50 -22.32 5.81
N LYS A 20 -17.88 -22.26 7.10
CA LYS A 20 -17.35 -21.28 8.06
C LYS A 20 -15.82 -21.28 8.08
N ASN A 21 -15.22 -22.48 8.04
CA ASN A 21 -13.77 -22.66 8.02
C ASN A 21 -13.12 -22.05 6.77
N TYR A 22 -13.75 -22.15 5.60
CA TYR A 22 -13.25 -21.49 4.39
C TYR A 22 -13.21 -19.97 4.58
N ILE A 23 -14.31 -19.39 5.07
CA ILE A 23 -14.42 -17.93 5.27
C ILE A 23 -13.42 -17.44 6.32
N ILE A 24 -13.25 -18.17 7.42
CA ILE A 24 -12.26 -17.83 8.46
C ILE A 24 -10.84 -17.81 7.86
N ASN A 25 -10.46 -18.86 7.13
CA ASN A 25 -9.12 -18.92 6.52
C ASN A 25 -8.90 -17.81 5.49
N GLN A 26 -9.94 -17.48 4.71
CA GLN A 26 -9.88 -16.38 3.77
C GLN A 26 -9.71 -15.03 4.49
N ALA A 27 -10.46 -14.78 5.56
CA ALA A 27 -10.34 -13.55 6.35
C ALA A 27 -8.96 -13.42 7.00
N ILE A 28 -8.40 -14.52 7.51
CA ILE A 28 -7.04 -14.56 8.07
C ILE A 28 -6.00 -14.26 6.99
N LYS A 29 -6.13 -14.87 5.81
CA LYS A 29 -5.22 -14.62 4.68
C LYS A 29 -5.22 -13.15 4.29
N GLU A 30 -6.40 -12.58 4.09
CA GLU A 30 -6.55 -11.15 3.74
C GLU A 30 -6.05 -10.23 4.86
N PHE A 31 -6.22 -10.61 6.13
CA PHE A 31 -5.69 -9.85 7.26
C PHE A 31 -4.16 -9.83 7.25
N ILE A 32 -3.52 -10.98 7.04
CA ILE A 32 -2.06 -11.08 6.95
C ILE A 32 -1.52 -10.26 5.78
N GLU A 33 -2.17 -10.34 4.61
CA GLU A 33 -1.79 -9.56 3.43
C GLU A 33 -1.89 -8.05 3.70
N ARG A 34 -2.96 -7.58 4.35
CA ARG A 34 -3.08 -6.17 4.75
C ARG A 34 -1.99 -5.75 5.72
N GLN A 35 -1.71 -6.55 6.76
CA GLN A 35 -0.66 -6.24 7.73
C GLN A 35 0.71 -6.11 7.05
N SER A 36 1.03 -7.03 6.13
CA SER A 36 2.30 -6.98 5.38
C SER A 36 2.42 -5.71 4.53
N VAL A 37 1.33 -5.26 3.91
CA VAL A 37 1.32 -4.02 3.12
C VAL A 37 1.46 -2.79 4.03
N GLU A 38 0.79 -2.78 5.18
CA GLU A 38 0.91 -1.70 6.17
C GLU A 38 2.34 -1.57 6.70
N ASP A 39 2.99 -2.70 7.03
CA ASP A 39 4.36 -2.72 7.50
C ASP A 39 5.34 -2.21 6.44
N SER A 40 5.16 -2.59 5.17
CA SER A 40 5.97 -2.07 4.04
C SER A 40 5.84 -0.56 3.92
N ARG A 41 4.59 -0.06 3.88
CA ARG A 41 4.30 1.38 3.79
C ARG A 41 4.88 2.16 4.96
N TRP A 42 4.83 1.60 6.16
CA TRP A 42 5.42 2.22 7.34
C TRP A 42 6.95 2.31 7.22
N SER A 43 7.61 1.23 6.79
CA SER A 43 9.05 1.22 6.55
C SER A 43 9.46 2.25 5.49
N GLU A 44 8.76 2.29 4.35
CA GLU A 44 8.99 3.26 3.27
C GLU A 44 8.81 4.70 3.74
N THR A 45 7.82 4.96 4.59
CA THR A 45 7.58 6.29 5.18
C THR A 45 8.74 6.72 6.07
N LEU A 46 9.25 5.82 6.92
CA LEU A 46 10.39 6.11 7.79
C LEU A 46 11.67 6.37 6.99
N GLU A 47 11.89 5.63 5.90
CA GLU A 47 13.00 5.86 4.98
C GLU A 47 12.89 7.24 4.32
N ALA A 48 11.73 7.59 3.76
CA ALA A 48 11.50 8.90 3.16
C ALA A 48 11.70 10.06 4.15
N LEU A 49 11.18 9.94 5.38
CA LEU A 49 11.39 10.92 6.43
C LEU A 49 12.88 11.07 6.80
N THR A 50 13.63 9.98 6.80
CA THR A 50 15.07 9.99 7.05
C THR A 50 15.83 10.68 5.94
N SER A 51 15.47 10.44 4.67
CA SER A 51 16.04 11.11 3.50
C SER A 51 15.81 12.63 3.52
N ILE A 52 14.60 13.07 3.88
CA ILE A 52 14.31 14.50 4.00
C ILE A 52 15.13 15.12 5.14
N LYS A 53 15.22 14.44 6.29
CA LYS A 53 16.04 14.91 7.43
C LYS A 53 17.53 15.01 7.11
N SER A 54 18.06 14.18 6.21
CA SER A 54 19.45 14.28 5.76
C SER A 54 19.69 15.35 4.70
N GLY A 55 18.65 16.10 4.31
CA GLY A 55 18.75 17.16 3.30
C GLY A 55 18.76 16.64 1.86
N ALA A 56 18.41 15.37 1.63
CA ALA A 56 18.27 14.79 0.30
C ALA A 56 16.93 15.22 -0.34
N SER A 57 16.86 16.49 -0.73
CA SER A 57 15.73 17.12 -1.42
C SER A 57 16.20 17.74 -2.74
N LEU A 58 15.30 17.76 -3.73
CA LEU A 58 15.53 18.42 -5.02
C LEU A 58 14.65 19.67 -5.15
N PRO A 59 15.10 20.71 -5.87
CA PRO A 59 14.26 21.87 -6.17
C PRO A 59 13.03 21.47 -7.00
N GLU A 60 11.87 22.02 -6.65
CA GLU A 60 10.62 21.73 -7.34
C GLU A 60 10.69 22.14 -8.82
N GLU A 61 11.30 23.28 -9.11
CA GLU A 61 11.41 23.84 -10.44
C GLU A 61 12.22 22.94 -11.38
N GLU A 62 13.29 22.32 -10.89
CA GLU A 62 14.10 21.38 -11.66
C GLU A 62 13.34 20.08 -11.96
N VAL A 63 12.58 19.59 -10.97
CA VAL A 63 11.73 18.41 -11.15
C VAL A 63 10.61 18.68 -12.15
N ASN A 64 9.96 19.84 -12.06
CA ASN A 64 8.87 20.23 -12.97
C ASN A 64 9.38 20.40 -14.40
N ALA A 65 10.49 21.12 -14.62
CA ALA A 65 11.08 21.28 -15.94
C ALA A 65 11.43 19.92 -16.56
N TRP A 66 11.96 18.99 -15.76
CA TRP A 66 12.26 17.64 -16.21
C TRP A 66 10.99 16.87 -16.62
N LEU A 67 9.96 16.86 -15.79
CA LEU A 67 8.68 16.18 -16.09
C LEU A 67 7.99 16.76 -17.32
N GLU A 68 8.01 18.09 -17.49
CA GLU A 68 7.41 18.77 -18.64
C GLU A 68 8.14 18.46 -19.95
N SER A 69 9.43 18.16 -19.89
CA SER A 69 10.21 17.81 -21.08
C SER A 69 9.90 16.42 -21.62
N TRP A 70 9.27 15.53 -20.84
CA TRP A 70 8.98 14.15 -21.24
C TRP A 70 8.07 14.07 -22.47
N GLY A 71 8.38 13.17 -23.39
CA GLY A 71 7.67 13.01 -24.66
C GLY A 71 8.00 14.08 -25.71
N SER A 72 8.92 15.00 -25.41
CA SER A 72 9.46 15.96 -26.37
C SER A 72 10.72 15.43 -27.05
N GLY A 73 11.18 16.12 -28.10
CA GLY A 73 12.48 15.83 -28.72
C GLY A 73 13.70 16.29 -27.89
N GLU A 74 13.45 16.99 -26.77
CA GLU A 74 14.45 17.63 -25.92
C GLU A 74 14.24 17.23 -24.45
N GLU A 75 14.02 15.93 -24.19
CA GLU A 75 13.89 15.42 -22.82
C GLU A 75 15.13 15.76 -21.98
N LEU A 76 14.89 16.38 -20.82
CA LEU A 76 15.93 16.73 -19.85
C LEU A 76 16.37 15.49 -19.06
N SER A 77 17.55 15.57 -18.45
CA SER A 77 18.02 14.54 -17.52
C SER A 77 17.34 14.67 -16.15
N PRO A 78 17.13 13.55 -15.43
CA PRO A 78 16.55 13.60 -14.09
C PRO A 78 17.42 14.44 -13.15
N PRO A 79 16.82 15.35 -12.35
CA PRO A 79 17.55 16.14 -11.36
C PRO A 79 18.14 15.26 -10.27
N GLY A 80 19.31 15.65 -9.75
CA GLY A 80 20.01 14.92 -8.69
C GLY A 80 20.84 13.71 -9.11
N LYS A 81 21.05 13.48 -10.42
CA LYS A 81 22.01 12.49 -10.95
C LYS A 81 23.43 13.04 -11.09
#